data_AF-A0A7Y4TGZ0-F1
#
_entry.id   AF-A0A7Y4TGZ0-F1
#
_cell.length_a   1.000
_cell.length_b   1.000
_cell.length_c   1.000
_cell.angle_alpha   90.00
_cell.angle_beta   90.00
_cell.angle_gamma   90.00
#
_symmetry.space_group_name_H-M   'P 1'
#
loop_
_entity.id
_entity.type
_entity.pdbx_description
1 polymer ?
#
loop_
_entity_poly.entity_id
_entity_poly.type
_entity_poly.pdbx_seq_one_letter_code
_entity_poly.pdbx_strand_id
1 'polypeptide(L)'
;MRLLVSLAWQDLRASGRRLWIFCACLVLGVSLVTAGGGLYRQIADALASDAKLLFGGDVEVEARMPVPADVLAWMEARGTVSRMVELRTMLRQADGRAQLIDLQSADARYPLYGT
;
A
#
# COMPACT_ATOMS: atom_id res chain seq x y z
N MET A 1 46.70 -26.97 0.39
CA MET A 1 45.44 -26.20 0.50
C MET A 1 45.39 -25.29 1.74
N ARG A 2 45.64 -25.77 2.97
CA ARG A 2 45.64 -24.91 4.19
C ARG A 2 46.60 -23.70 4.13
N LEU A 3 47.78 -23.86 3.51
CA LEU A 3 48.78 -22.78 3.38
C LEU A 3 48.36 -21.66 2.41
N LEU A 4 47.64 -22.01 1.33
CA LEU A 4 47.16 -21.02 0.36
C LEU A 4 46.05 -20.15 0.97
N VAL A 5 45.18 -20.76 1.78
CA VAL A 5 44.11 -20.04 2.49
C VAL A 5 44.69 -19.12 3.57
N SER A 6 45.72 -19.54 4.31
CA SER A 6 46.33 -18.69 5.34
C SER A 6 47.06 -17.49 4.75
N LEU A 7 47.76 -17.68 3.62
CA LEU A 7 48.42 -16.59 2.89
C LEU A 7 47.40 -15.59 2.33
N ALA A 8 46.33 -16.09 1.70
CA ALA A 8 45.24 -15.25 1.20
C ALA A 8 44.56 -14.44 2.32
N TRP A 9 44.37 -15.05 3.50
CA TRP A 9 43.77 -14.37 4.66
C TRP A 9 44.67 -13.27 5.27
N GLN A 10 45.99 -13.48 5.26
CA GLN A 10 46.97 -12.49 5.72
C GLN A 10 47.00 -11.28 4.78
N ASP A 11 46.98 -11.53 3.47
CA ASP A 11 46.99 -10.47 2.46
C ASP A 11 45.68 -9.66 2.46
N LEU A 12 44.54 -10.34 2.68
CA LEU A 12 43.24 -9.70 2.91
C LEU A 12 43.25 -8.77 4.13
N ARG A 13 43.89 -9.18 5.24
CA ARG A 13 44.00 -8.35 6.45
C ARG A 13 44.96 -7.18 6.28
N ALA A 14 46.00 -7.31 5.45
CA ALA A 14 46.95 -6.23 5.17
C ALA A 14 46.32 -5.06 4.39
N SER A 15 45.29 -5.32 3.57
CA SER A 15 44.54 -4.31 2.79
C SER A 15 43.37 -3.65 3.54
N GLY A 16 43.39 -3.71 4.87
CA GLY A 16 42.24 -3.55 5.77
C GLY A 16 41.25 -2.42 5.42
N ARG A 17 41.69 -1.18 5.18
CA ARG A 17 40.76 -0.04 5.03
C ARG A 17 39.99 -0.04 3.71
N ARG A 18 40.62 -0.36 2.58
CA ARG A 18 39.98 -0.29 1.25
C ARG A 18 39.05 -1.48 1.03
N LEU A 19 39.47 -2.65 1.50
CA LEU A 19 38.66 -3.86 1.45
C LEU A 19 37.39 -3.72 2.30
N TRP A 20 37.47 -3.10 3.48
CA TRP A 20 36.30 -2.94 4.34
C TRP A 20 35.21 -2.07 3.70
N ILE A 21 35.60 -1.00 2.98
CA ILE A 21 34.66 -0.15 2.24
C ILE A 21 33.98 -0.96 1.13
N PHE A 22 34.74 -1.78 0.40
CA PHE A 22 34.19 -2.65 -0.66
C PHE A 22 33.21 -3.68 -0.08
N CYS A 23 33.59 -4.38 1.00
CA CYS A 23 32.73 -5.35 1.67
C CYS A 23 31.47 -4.69 2.24
N ALA A 24 31.59 -3.51 2.87
CA ALA A 24 30.44 -2.77 3.39
C ALA A 24 29.47 -2.40 2.27
N CYS A 25 29.98 -1.92 1.13
CA CYS A 25 29.16 -1.60 -0.05
C CYS A 25 28.44 -2.85 -0.59
N LEU A 26 29.15 -3.98 -0.68
CA LEU A 26 28.57 -5.24 -1.15
C LEU A 26 27.47 -5.75 -0.20
N VAL A 27 27.72 -5.73 1.10
CA VAL A 27 26.72 -6.09 2.12
C VAL A 27 25.51 -5.17 2.05
N LEU A 28 25.71 -3.85 1.92
CA LEU A 28 24.62 -2.89 1.78
C LEU A 28 23.80 -3.15 0.51
N GLY A 29 24.44 -3.41 -0.63
CA GLY A 29 23.74 -3.72 -1.88
C GLY A 29 22.89 -4.98 -1.77
N VAL A 30 23.45 -6.08 -1.24
CA VAL A 30 22.70 -7.34 -1.05
C VAL A 30 21.57 -7.17 -0.02
N SER A 31 21.82 -6.43 1.06
CA SER A 31 20.82 -6.12 2.08
C SER A 31 19.64 -5.33 1.48
N LEU A 32 19.93 -4.35 0.62
CA LEU A 32 18.90 -3.56 -0.05
C LEU A 32 18.01 -4.40 -0.97
N VAL A 33 18.61 -5.29 -1.77
CA VAL A 33 17.86 -6.18 -2.68
C VAL A 33 16.99 -7.17 -1.90
N THR A 34 17.53 -7.79 -0.86
CA THR A 34 16.80 -8.78 -0.04
C THR A 34 15.70 -8.12 0.78
N ALA A 35 15.96 -6.95 1.38
CA ALA A 35 14.96 -6.18 2.12
C ALA A 35 13.80 -5.74 1.21
N GLY A 36 14.07 -5.29 -0.01
CA GLY A 36 13.02 -4.89 -0.96
C GLY A 36 12.07 -6.04 -1.31
N GLY A 37 12.61 -7.24 -1.55
CA GLY A 37 11.80 -8.43 -1.84
C GLY A 37 10.94 -8.89 -0.66
N GLY A 38 11.48 -8.83 0.56
CA GLY A 38 10.72 -9.14 1.78
C GLY A 38 9.63 -8.12 2.08
N LEU A 39 9.95 -6.84 1.92
CA LEU A 39 9.02 -5.73 2.18
C LEU A 39 7.80 -5.79 1.25
N TYR A 40 7.99 -6.05 -0.05
CA TYR A 40 6.87 -6.16 -0.98
C TYR A 40 5.87 -7.24 -0.58
N ARG A 41 6.38 -8.41 -0.16
CA ARG A 41 5.52 -9.51 0.31
C ARG A 41 4.79 -9.16 1.60
N GLN A 42 5.49 -8.55 2.56
CA GLN A 42 4.87 -8.12 3.80
C GLN A 42 3.76 -7.10 3.57
N ILE A 43 3.97 -6.14 2.66
CA ILE A 43 2.95 -5.16 2.28
C ILE A 43 1.79 -5.86 1.57
N ALA A 44 2.05 -6.77 0.63
CA ALA A 44 1.01 -7.50 -0.07
C ALA A 44 0.16 -8.36 0.89
N ASP A 45 0.79 -9.05 1.83
CA ASP A 45 0.12 -9.89 2.82
C ASP A 45 -0.69 -9.02 3.82
N ALA A 46 -0.13 -7.90 4.26
CA ALA A 46 -0.84 -6.94 5.11
C ALA A 46 -2.06 -6.34 4.40
N LEU A 47 -1.89 -5.91 3.15
CA LEU A 47 -2.99 -5.42 2.32
C LEU A 47 -4.04 -6.51 2.09
N ALA A 48 -3.65 -7.77 1.88
CA ALA A 48 -4.60 -8.86 1.69
C ALA A 48 -5.37 -9.19 2.99
N SER A 49 -4.70 -9.14 4.14
CA SER A 49 -5.32 -9.31 5.46
C SER A 49 -6.32 -8.19 5.76
N ASP A 50 -5.92 -6.96 5.47
CA ASP A 50 -6.69 -5.77 5.82
C ASP A 50 -7.57 -5.28 4.67
N ALA A 51 -7.59 -5.97 3.52
CA ALA A 51 -8.35 -5.58 2.34
C ALA A 51 -9.83 -5.37 2.67
N LYS A 52 -10.44 -6.29 3.41
CA LYS A 52 -11.86 -6.18 3.79
C LYS A 52 -12.14 -4.94 4.65
N LEU A 53 -11.19 -4.55 5.49
CA LEU A 53 -11.26 -3.34 6.32
C LEU A 53 -11.04 -2.09 5.47
N LEU A 54 -10.05 -2.10 4.57
CA LEU A 54 -9.71 -1.01 3.67
C LEU A 54 -10.82 -0.69 2.65
N PHE A 55 -11.42 -1.73 2.06
CA PHE A 55 -12.52 -1.59 1.09
C PHE A 55 -13.88 -1.36 1.78
N GLY A 56 -14.00 -1.67 3.07
CA GLY A 56 -15.23 -1.45 3.84
C GLY A 56 -16.43 -2.27 3.36
N GLY A 57 -16.21 -3.32 2.56
CA GLY A 57 -17.23 -4.21 1.99
C GLY A 57 -16.61 -5.42 1.26
N ASP A 58 -17.42 -6.43 0.92
CA ASP A 58 -16.95 -7.57 0.12
C ASP A 58 -16.96 -7.29 -1.39
N VAL A 59 -17.91 -6.47 -1.85
CA VAL A 59 -18.11 -6.11 -3.26
C VAL A 59 -18.41 -4.62 -3.34
N GLU A 60 -17.64 -3.91 -4.18
CA GLU A 60 -17.87 -2.52 -4.52
C GLU A 60 -18.46 -2.43 -5.93
N VAL A 61 -19.50 -1.60 -6.08
CA VAL A 61 -20.12 -1.31 -7.37
C VAL A 61 -20.05 0.19 -7.61
N GLU A 62 -19.19 0.58 -8.54
CA GLU A 62 -19.02 1.98 -8.93
C GLU A 62 -19.79 2.28 -10.22
N ALA A 63 -20.54 3.38 -10.23
CA ALA A 63 -21.26 3.85 -11.40
C ALA A 63 -21.14 5.37 -11.53
N ARG A 64 -20.86 5.86 -12.74
CA ARG A 64 -20.80 7.31 -13.04
C ARG A 64 -22.17 7.99 -13.04
N MET A 65 -23.23 7.21 -13.19
CA MET A 65 -24.62 7.67 -13.16
C MET A 65 -25.32 7.03 -11.96
N PRO A 66 -26.42 7.63 -11.45
CA PRO A 66 -27.21 7.03 -10.39
C PRO A 66 -27.62 5.59 -10.74
N VAL A 67 -27.36 4.66 -9.82
CA VAL A 67 -27.73 3.25 -9.98
C VAL A 67 -29.25 3.14 -10.13
N PRO A 68 -29.77 2.44 -11.16
CA PRO A 68 -31.19 2.20 -11.33
C PRO A 68 -31.84 1.55 -10.10
N ALA A 69 -33.09 1.91 -9.81
CA ALA A 69 -33.77 1.48 -8.58
C ALA A 69 -34.01 -0.04 -8.52
N ASP A 70 -34.20 -0.69 -9.67
CA ASP A 70 -34.34 -2.14 -9.79
C ASP A 70 -33.04 -2.88 -9.44
N VAL A 71 -31.89 -2.35 -9.88
CA VAL A 71 -30.57 -2.88 -9.54
C VAL A 71 -30.30 -2.70 -8.05
N LEU A 72 -30.61 -1.53 -7.49
CA LEU A 72 -30.46 -1.26 -6.06
C LEU A 72 -31.30 -2.24 -5.22
N ALA A 73 -32.58 -2.43 -5.58
CA ALA A 73 -33.47 -3.36 -4.90
C ALA A 73 -32.98 -4.82 -5.01
N TRP A 74 -32.41 -5.20 -6.16
CA TRP A 74 -31.81 -6.52 -6.36
C TRP A 74 -30.61 -6.77 -5.42
N MET A 75 -29.79 -5.73 -5.18
CA MET A 75 -28.63 -5.77 -4.27
C MET A 75 -29.09 -5.85 -2.81
N GLU A 76 -30.01 -4.98 -2.41
CA GLU A 76 -30.57 -4.94 -1.05
C GLU A 76 -31.28 -6.25 -0.67
N ALA A 77 -31.87 -6.95 -1.64
CA ALA A 77 -32.49 -8.26 -1.43
C ALA A 77 -31.47 -9.39 -1.16
N ARG A 78 -30.18 -9.19 -1.48
CA ARG A 78 -29.13 -10.22 -1.40
C ARG A 78 -28.07 -9.95 -0.33
N GLY A 79 -28.05 -8.75 0.25
CA GLY A 79 -27.09 -8.42 1.29
C GLY A 79 -27.23 -6.99 1.81
N THR A 80 -26.35 -6.65 2.76
CA THR A 80 -26.28 -5.31 3.32
C THR A 80 -25.57 -4.39 2.33
N VAL A 81 -26.28 -3.37 1.86
CA VAL A 81 -25.72 -2.36 0.96
C VAL A 81 -25.37 -1.12 1.76
N SER A 82 -24.16 -0.58 1.58
CA SER A 82 -23.81 0.78 2.02
C SER A 82 -23.64 1.66 0.78
N ARG A 83 -24.06 2.92 0.88
CA ARG A 83 -24.00 3.87 -0.23
C ARG A 83 -22.98 4.97 0.05
N MET A 84 -22.14 5.24 -0.94
CA MET A 84 -21.22 6.36 -0.97
C MET A 84 -21.41 7.14 -2.27
N VAL A 85 -21.37 8.47 -2.17
CA VAL A 85 -21.40 9.38 -3.30
C VAL A 85 -20.14 10.21 -3.25
N GLU A 86 -19.35 10.15 -4.31
CA GLU A 86 -18.17 10.98 -4.50
C GLU A 86 -18.42 11.97 -5.64
N LEU A 87 -18.11 13.23 -5.40
CA LEU A 87 -18.22 14.28 -6.40
C LEU A 87 -17.01 15.22 -6.33
N ARG A 88 -16.44 15.51 -7.49
CA ARG A 88 -15.39 16.51 -7.63
C ARG A 88 -16.01 17.89 -7.83
N THR A 89 -15.76 18.82 -6.90
CA THR A 89 -16.36 20.16 -6.91
C THR A 89 -15.38 21.24 -6.46
N MET A 90 -15.74 22.51 -6.68
CA MET A 90 -14.97 23.65 -6.20
C MET A 90 -15.54 24.13 -4.86
N LEU A 91 -14.77 23.98 -3.79
CA LEU A 91 -15.08 24.62 -2.51
C LEU A 91 -14.73 26.09 -2.58
N ARG A 92 -15.70 26.96 -2.31
CA ARG A 92 -15.49 28.42 -2.22
C ARG A 92 -15.46 28.83 -0.75
N GLN A 93 -14.36 29.47 -0.33
CA GLN A 93 -14.21 30.03 0.99
C GLN A 93 -14.84 31.43 1.08
N ALA A 94 -15.16 31.87 2.30
CA ALA A 94 -15.80 33.17 2.54
C ALA A 94 -14.97 34.37 2.07
N ASP A 95 -13.64 34.20 1.96
CA ASP A 95 -12.70 35.19 1.44
C ASP A 95 -12.62 35.23 -0.11
N GLY A 96 -13.43 34.42 -0.80
CA GLY A 96 -13.52 34.38 -2.25
C GLY A 96 -12.56 33.41 -2.94
N ARG A 97 -11.65 32.74 -2.20
CA ARG A 97 -10.77 31.70 -2.76
C ARG A 97 -11.57 30.46 -3.14
N ALA A 98 -11.19 29.82 -4.23
CA ALA A 98 -11.81 28.59 -4.70
C ALA A 98 -10.74 27.49 -4.83
N GLN A 99 -11.05 26.30 -4.31
CA GLN A 99 -10.16 25.13 -4.36
C GLN A 99 -10.92 23.92 -4.86
N LEU A 100 -10.31 23.14 -5.75
CA LEU A 100 -10.85 21.87 -6.20
C LEU A 100 -10.75 20.85 -5.06
N ILE A 101 -11.88 20.22 -4.74
CA ILE A 101 -11.98 19.17 -3.72
C ILE A 101 -12.75 17.97 -4.27
N ASP A 102 -12.48 16.81 -3.69
CA ASP A 102 -13.35 15.64 -3.81
C ASP A 102 -14.20 15.58 -2.56
N LEU A 103 -15.51 15.78 -2.73
CA LEU A 103 -16.49 15.69 -1.66
C LEU A 103 -17.07 14.27 -1.66
N GLN A 104 -16.87 13.58 -0.54
CA GLN A 104 -17.39 12.25 -0.32
C GLN A 104 -18.48 12.29 0.75
N SER A 105 -19.61 11.65 0.49
CA SER A 105 -20.70 11.47 1.43
C SER A 105 -21.05 9.99 1.50
N ALA A 106 -20.99 9.40 2.68
CA ALA A 106 -21.35 8.01 2.92
C ALA A 106 -22.61 7.90 3.80
N ASP A 107 -23.32 6.78 3.73
CA ASP A 107 -24.43 6.47 4.62
C ASP A 107 -23.96 6.00 6.01
N ALA A 108 -24.90 5.87 6.94
CA ALA A 108 -24.59 5.46 8.32
C ALA A 108 -24.09 4.00 8.45
N ARG A 109 -24.15 3.22 7.37
CA ARG A 109 -23.71 1.82 7.35
C ARG A 109 -22.27 1.69 6.83
N TYR A 110 -21.67 2.78 6.36
CA TYR A 110 -20.27 2.79 5.98
C TYR A 110 -19.37 2.97 7.22
N PRO A 111 -18.28 2.20 7.36
CA PRO A 111 -17.93 1.02 6.56
C PRO A 111 -18.71 -0.23 7.02
N LEU A 112 -18.96 -1.19 6.12
CA LEU A 112 -19.65 -2.46 6.47
C LEU A 112 -18.77 -3.40 7.30
N TYR A 113 -17.45 -3.21 7.24
CA TYR A 113 -16.46 -3.93 8.03
C TYR A 113 -15.57 -2.94 8.79
N GLY A 114 -15.14 -3.29 10.01
CA GLY A 114 -14.10 -2.54 10.72
C GLY A 114 -14.56 -1.45 11.67
N THR A 115 -15.75 -1.59 12.25
CA THR A 115 -16.17 -0.80 13.41
C THR A 115 -15.43 -1.19 14.68
#